data_AF-A0A938P267-F1
#
_entry.id   AF-A0A938P267-F1
#
_cell.length_a   1.000
_cell.length_b   1.000
_cell.length_c   1.000
_cell.angle_alpha   90.00
_cell.angle_beta   90.00
_cell.angle_gamma   90.00
#
_symmetry.space_group_name_H-M   'P 1'
#
loop_
_entity.id
_entity.type
_entity.pdbx_description
1 polymer ?
#
loop_
_entity_poly.entity_id
_entity_poly.type
_entity_poly.pdbx_seq_one_letter_code
_entity_poly.pdbx_strand_id
1 'polypeptide(L)'
;MGSSREIECTACGQTAWARIEPVYEGFQRVGEEVVCTACGHRYADAAPFAAAAERPKVFTAADKPSLLNIFADDERRTCCGWCAHFVVNPFSQRCGITNRETQATDLCLRFKAKSADDAEQTSP
;
A
#
# COMPACT_ATOMS: atom_id res chain seq x y z
N MET A 1 12.99 -12.68 6.23
CA MET A 1 14.44 -12.41 6.38
C MET A 1 14.88 -11.63 5.16
N GLY A 2 15.12 -10.31 5.30
CA GLY A 2 15.73 -9.54 4.22
C GLY A 2 17.20 -9.94 4.15
N SER A 3 17.58 -10.69 3.12
CA SER A 3 18.97 -10.99 2.82
C SER A 3 19.72 -9.68 2.60
N SER A 4 20.74 -9.41 3.43
CA SER A 4 21.63 -8.26 3.26
C SER A 4 22.17 -8.26 1.82
N ARG A 5 22.05 -7.14 1.12
CA ARG A 5 22.62 -6.93 -0.23
C ARG A 5 23.96 -6.22 -0.17
N GLU A 6 24.55 -6.14 1.00
CA GLU A 6 25.87 -5.54 1.18
C GLU A 6 26.95 -6.58 0.87
N ILE A 7 28.01 -6.18 0.18
CA ILE A 7 29.17 -7.00 -0.18
C ILE A 7 30.45 -6.31 0.24
N GLU A 8 31.45 -7.09 0.62
CA GLU A 8 32.82 -6.63 0.81
C GLU A 8 33.59 -6.86 -0.50
N CYS A 9 33.62 -5.86 -1.37
CA CYS A 9 34.08 -6.07 -2.74
C CYS A 9 35.57 -6.44 -2.81
N THR A 10 35.91 -7.61 -3.37
CA THR A 10 37.31 -8.06 -3.52
C THR A 10 38.08 -7.26 -4.57
N ALA A 11 37.39 -6.57 -5.50
CA ALA A 11 38.02 -5.81 -6.56
C ALA A 11 38.40 -4.38 -6.15
N CYS A 12 37.55 -3.68 -5.39
CA CYS A 12 37.84 -2.31 -4.93
C CYS A 12 38.14 -2.19 -3.43
N GLY A 13 37.96 -3.26 -2.65
CA GLY A 13 38.17 -3.29 -1.21
C GLY A 13 37.14 -2.51 -0.39
N GLN A 14 36.09 -1.97 -1.02
CA GLN A 14 35.05 -1.20 -0.34
C GLN A 14 33.82 -2.04 -0.01
N THR A 15 33.17 -1.71 1.11
CA THR A 15 31.82 -2.19 1.40
C THR A 15 30.84 -1.47 0.50
N ALA A 16 30.13 -2.22 -0.34
CA ALA A 16 29.24 -1.70 -1.36
C ALA A 16 27.94 -2.50 -1.41
N TRP A 17 26.93 -1.95 -2.08
CA TRP A 17 25.72 -2.70 -2.36
C TRP A 17 25.92 -3.57 -3.62
N ALA A 18 25.31 -4.74 -3.60
CA ALA A 18 25.23 -5.65 -4.73
C ALA A 18 23.94 -5.40 -5.52
N ARG A 19 24.09 -5.19 -6.82
CA ARG A 19 23.00 -5.23 -7.79
C ARG A 19 22.97 -6.60 -8.44
N ILE A 20 21.83 -7.29 -8.35
CA ILE A 20 21.63 -8.58 -9.00
C ILE A 20 21.04 -8.31 -10.39
N GLU A 21 21.81 -8.59 -11.44
CA GLU A 21 21.39 -8.43 -12.84
C GLU A 21 21.01 -9.79 -13.43
N PRO A 22 19.85 -9.92 -14.09
CA PRO A 22 19.52 -11.13 -14.83
C PRO A 22 20.38 -11.27 -16.09
N VAL A 23 20.92 -12.47 -16.32
CA VAL A 23 21.63 -12.83 -17.56
C VAL A 23 20.66 -13.56 -18.49
N TYR A 24 20.66 -13.16 -19.77
CA TYR A 24 19.77 -13.71 -20.79
C TYR A 24 20.57 -14.29 -21.97
N GLU A 25 20.13 -15.43 -22.48
CA GLU A 25 20.51 -15.94 -23.81
C GLU A 25 19.30 -15.81 -24.74
N GLY A 26 19.38 -14.87 -25.68
CA GLY A 26 18.22 -14.45 -26.48
C GLY A 26 17.11 -13.87 -25.59
N PHE A 27 15.93 -14.49 -25.60
CA PHE A 27 14.78 -14.09 -24.78
C PHE A 27 14.60 -14.92 -23.50
N GLN A 28 15.49 -15.87 -23.23
CA GLN A 28 15.40 -16.74 -22.07
C GLN A 28 16.40 -16.32 -20.99
N ARG A 29 15.91 -16.18 -19.76
CA ARG A 29 16.76 -15.90 -18.59
C ARG A 29 17.52 -17.17 -18.22
N VAL A 30 18.85 -17.11 -18.26
CA VAL A 30 19.74 -18.24 -17.98
C VAL A 30 20.40 -18.15 -16.60
N GLY A 31 20.43 -16.97 -15.99
CA GLY A 31 21.04 -16.82 -14.66
C GLY A 31 20.90 -15.43 -14.05
N GLU A 32 21.68 -15.22 -13.00
CA GLU A 32 21.83 -13.97 -12.27
C GLU A 32 23.32 -13.71 -12.04
N GLU A 33 23.79 -12.51 -12.34
CA GLU A 33 25.12 -12.02 -11.99
C GLU A 33 25.03 -10.97 -10.89
N VAL A 34 26.00 -10.99 -9.99
CA VAL A 34 26.11 -9.98 -8.93
C VAL A 34 27.12 -8.92 -9.35
N VAL A 35 26.70 -7.66 -9.32
CA VAL A 35 27.52 -6.51 -9.73
C VAL A 35 27.71 -5.57 -8.55
N CYS A 36 28.97 -5.22 -8.24
CA CYS A 36 29.30 -4.22 -7.25
C CYS A 36 28.86 -2.83 -7.73
N THR A 37 28.07 -2.10 -6.94
CA THR A 37 27.62 -0.74 -7.31
C THR A 37 28.72 0.32 -7.22
N ALA A 38 29.82 0.07 -6.50
CA ALA A 38 30.89 1.04 -6.33
C ALA A 38 31.89 1.04 -7.50
N CYS A 39 32.31 -0.14 -7.97
CA CYS A 39 33.33 -0.26 -9.01
C CYS A 39 32.85 -0.98 -10.29
N GLY A 40 31.64 -1.53 -10.30
CA GLY A 40 31.09 -2.25 -11.45
C GLY A 40 31.65 -3.67 -11.65
N HIS A 41 32.45 -4.18 -10.71
CA HIS A 41 32.98 -5.54 -10.80
C HIS A 41 31.84 -6.58 -10.79
N ARG A 42 31.90 -7.52 -11.73
CA ARG A 42 30.92 -8.60 -11.92
C ARG A 42 31.48 -9.87 -11.31
N TYR A 43 30.72 -10.47 -10.39
CA TYR A 43 31.01 -11.77 -9.83
C TYR A 43 30.30 -12.83 -10.66
N ALA A 44 31.08 -13.67 -11.36
CA ALA A 44 30.55 -14.83 -12.09
C ALA A 44 30.07 -15.93 -11.13
N ASP A 45 30.72 -16.03 -9.97
CA ASP A 45 30.44 -17.02 -8.93
C ASP A 45 29.88 -16.34 -7.64
N ALA A 46 30.14 -16.95 -6.48
CA ALA A 46 29.70 -16.45 -5.19
C ALA A 46 30.30 -15.08 -4.85
N ALA A 47 29.46 -14.04 -4.82
CA ALA A 47 29.84 -12.74 -4.32
C ALA A 47 30.01 -12.74 -2.78
N PRO A 48 30.96 -11.94 -2.24
CA PRO A 48 31.26 -11.87 -0.82
C PRO A 48 30.21 -11.03 -0.06
N PHE A 49 29.00 -11.58 0.11
CA PHE A 49 27.94 -10.93 0.87
C PHE A 49 28.30 -10.79 2.34
N ALA A 50 28.16 -9.57 2.87
CA ALA A 50 28.37 -9.29 4.27
C ALA A 50 27.33 -10.04 5.11
N ALA A 51 27.80 -10.66 6.19
CA ALA A 51 26.92 -11.30 7.16
C ALA A 51 25.93 -10.27 7.71
N ALA A 52 24.67 -10.68 7.88
CA ALA A 52 23.68 -9.82 8.49
C ALA A 52 24.13 -9.49 9.92
N ALA A 53 24.53 -8.23 10.15
CA ALA A 53 24.87 -7.77 11.48
C ALA A 53 23.67 -7.96 12.42
N GLU A 54 23.92 -8.54 13.58
CA GLU A 54 22.90 -8.72 14.62
C GLU A 54 22.49 -7.34 15.12
N ARG A 55 21.40 -6.80 14.56
CA ARG A 55 20.93 -5.46 14.92
C ARG A 55 20.43 -5.47 16.37
N PRO A 56 20.90 -4.57 17.25
CA PRO A 56 20.35 -4.45 18.58
C PRO A 56 18.85 -4.16 18.47
N LYS A 57 18.03 -4.97 19.15
CA LYS A 57 16.57 -4.76 19.21
C LYS A 57 16.29 -3.64 20.19
N VAL A 58 16.49 -2.40 19.76
CA VAL A 58 16.28 -1.19 20.58
C VAL A 58 14.78 -0.95 20.84
N PHE A 59 13.92 -1.34 19.90
CA PHE A 59 12.47 -1.24 20.03
C PHE A 59 11.84 -2.64 20.05
N THR A 60 10.90 -2.81 20.96
CA THR A 60 10.10 -4.02 21.16
C THR A 60 8.67 -3.78 20.69
N ALA A 61 7.86 -4.85 20.64
CA ALA A 61 6.43 -4.72 20.33
C ALA A 61 5.68 -3.86 21.37
N ALA A 62 6.21 -3.75 22.60
CA ALA A 62 5.63 -2.91 23.65
C ALA A 62 5.86 -1.41 23.41
N ASP A 63 6.87 -1.04 22.61
CA ASP A 63 7.14 0.36 22.23
C ASP A 63 6.25 0.83 21.08
N LYS A 64 5.44 -0.07 20.50
CA LYS A 64 4.49 0.28 19.45
C LYS A 64 3.30 1.00 20.08
N PRO A 65 3.07 2.30 19.78
CA PRO A 65 1.88 2.98 20.26
C PRO A 65 0.63 2.29 19.70
N SER A 66 -0.45 2.31 20.48
CA SER A 66 -1.76 1.85 20.01
C SER A 66 -2.15 2.60 18.75
N LEU A 67 -2.79 1.90 17.81
CA LEU A 67 -3.33 2.54 16.60
C LEU A 67 -4.32 3.63 17.02
N LEU A 68 -4.03 4.86 16.58
CA LEU A 68 -4.89 6.00 16.86
C LEU A 68 -6.15 5.88 16.00
N ASN A 69 -7.29 5.63 16.63
CA ASN A 69 -8.59 5.65 15.96
C ASN A 69 -9.25 7.01 16.17
N ILE A 70 -9.08 7.92 15.22
CA ILE A 70 -9.56 9.31 15.31
C ILE A 70 -11.03 9.43 14.88
N PHE A 71 -11.50 8.53 14.01
CA PHE A 71 -12.82 8.62 13.42
C PHE A 71 -13.71 7.49 13.93
N ALA A 72 -14.87 7.84 14.44
CA ALA A 72 -15.90 6.84 14.67
C ALA A 72 -16.53 6.45 13.31
N ASP A 73 -16.83 5.15 13.13
CA ASP A 73 -17.37 4.64 11.87
C ASP A 73 -18.76 5.21 11.51
N ASP A 74 -19.44 5.82 12.47
CA ASP A 74 -20.75 6.46 12.32
C ASP A 74 -20.67 7.90 11.79
N GLU A 75 -19.54 8.60 11.95
CA GLU A 75 -19.34 9.96 11.40
C GLU A 75 -19.47 9.99 9.88
N ARG A 76 -19.08 8.91 9.19
CA ARG A 76 -19.20 8.77 7.73
C ARG A 76 -20.64 8.54 7.26
N ARG A 77 -21.56 8.21 8.17
CA ARG A 77 -22.91 7.74 7.86
C ARG A 77 -23.96 8.84 7.87
N THR A 78 -23.59 10.12 7.94
CA THR A 78 -24.55 11.25 7.97
C THR A 78 -24.65 12.04 6.66
N CYS A 79 -24.09 11.53 5.56
CA CYS A 79 -24.18 12.16 4.24
C CYS A 79 -25.27 11.52 3.35
N CYS A 80 -25.65 12.23 2.30
CA CYS A 80 -26.74 11.84 1.39
C CYS A 80 -26.60 10.40 0.85
N GLY A 81 -25.40 9.89 0.58
CA GLY A 81 -25.21 8.51 0.10
C GLY A 81 -25.78 7.43 1.03
N TRP A 82 -25.84 7.71 2.34
CA TRP A 82 -26.39 6.84 3.37
C TRP A 82 -27.84 7.18 3.75
N CYS A 83 -28.44 8.18 3.10
CA CYS A 83 -29.78 8.66 3.39
C CYS A 83 -30.83 7.80 2.66
N ALA A 84 -31.92 7.46 3.35
CA ALA A 84 -33.08 6.75 2.80
C ALA A 84 -33.76 7.52 1.66
N HIS A 85 -33.54 8.84 1.57
CA HIS A 85 -34.14 9.70 0.56
C HIS A 85 -33.22 9.94 -0.64
N PHE A 86 -32.05 9.28 -0.70
CA PHE A 86 -31.11 9.46 -1.79
C PHE A 86 -31.45 8.56 -2.96
N VAL A 87 -31.77 9.19 -4.09
CA VAL A 87 -32.18 8.50 -5.32
C VAL A 87 -31.04 8.57 -6.32
N VAL A 88 -30.50 7.39 -6.66
CA VAL A 88 -29.49 7.25 -7.71
C VAL A 88 -30.23 7.09 -9.04
N ASN A 89 -30.11 8.08 -9.91
CA ASN A 89 -30.56 8.00 -11.30
C ASN A 89 -29.32 8.08 -12.21
N PRO A 90 -29.27 7.31 -13.33
CA PRO A 90 -28.13 7.27 -14.25
C PRO A 90 -27.62 8.64 -14.73
N PHE A 91 -28.47 9.67 -14.76
CA PHE A 91 -28.11 11.00 -15.27
C PHE A 91 -27.86 12.04 -14.18
N SER A 92 -28.49 11.91 -13.01
CA SER A 92 -28.33 12.86 -11.90
C SER A 92 -28.71 12.22 -10.58
N GLN A 93 -28.01 12.57 -9.51
CA GLN A 93 -28.33 12.14 -8.16
C GLN A 93 -29.24 13.19 -7.52
N ARG A 94 -30.35 12.78 -6.91
CA ARG A 94 -31.35 13.72 -6.37
C ARG A 94 -31.85 13.30 -4.99
N CYS A 95 -32.31 14.29 -4.23
CA CYS A 95 -33.03 14.08 -2.98
C CYS A 95 -34.52 13.82 -3.24
N GLY A 96 -35.05 12.70 -2.78
CA GLY A 96 -36.46 12.33 -2.89
C GLY A 96 -37.44 13.21 -2.11
N ILE A 97 -36.96 14.04 -1.17
CA ILE A 97 -37.81 15.00 -0.43
C ILE A 97 -37.94 16.33 -1.20
N THR A 98 -36.82 16.90 -1.61
CA THR A 98 -36.79 18.26 -2.19
C THR A 98 -36.74 18.28 -3.71
N ASN A 99 -36.52 17.10 -4.32
CA ASN A 99 -36.28 16.92 -5.75
C ASN A 99 -35.11 17.79 -6.28
N ARG A 100 -34.19 18.21 -5.42
CA ARG A 100 -32.98 18.92 -5.81
C ARG A 100 -31.88 17.94 -6.15
N GLU A 101 -30.99 18.35 -7.04
CA GLU A 101 -29.75 17.63 -7.30
C GLU A 101 -28.85 17.68 -6.06
N THR A 102 -28.24 16.55 -5.71
CA THR A 102 -27.43 16.37 -4.50
C THR A 102 -26.32 15.35 -4.76
N GLN A 103 -25.15 15.55 -4.17
CA GLN A 103 -24.04 14.60 -4.21
C GLN A 103 -24.12 13.63 -3.03
N ALA A 104 -23.55 12.42 -3.18
CA ALA A 104 -23.51 11.43 -2.11
C ALA A 104 -22.80 11.94 -0.83
N THR A 105 -21.88 12.90 -0.96
CA THR A 105 -21.12 13.48 0.17
C THR A 105 -21.83 14.66 0.85
N ASP A 106 -22.95 15.15 0.32
CA ASP A 106 -23.64 16.30 0.90
C ASP A 106 -24.21 15.97 2.29
N LEU A 107 -24.13 16.94 3.21
CA LEU A 107 -24.72 16.84 4.55
C LEU A 107 -26.10 17.47 4.56
N CYS A 108 -27.04 16.84 5.28
CA CYS A 108 -28.43 17.28 5.33
C CYS A 108 -28.99 17.21 6.75
N LEU A 109 -29.68 18.28 7.18
CA LEU A 109 -30.40 18.30 8.47
C LEU A 109 -31.62 17.36 8.50
N ARG A 110 -32.12 16.95 7.32
CA ARG A 110 -33.23 16.00 7.16
C ARG A 110 -32.72 14.58 6.91
N PHE A 111 -31.49 14.29 7.29
CA PHE A 111 -30.88 12.97 7.11
C PHE A 111 -31.69 11.90 7.84
N LYS A 112 -31.97 10.81 7.15
CA LYS A 112 -32.57 9.59 7.70
C LYS A 112 -31.77 8.40 7.19
N ALA A 113 -31.19 7.60 8.08
CA ALA A 113 -30.39 6.45 7.67
C ALA A 113 -31.22 5.45 6.83
N LYS A 114 -30.61 4.88 5.79
CA LYS A 114 -31.16 3.73 5.06
C LYS A 114 -31.42 2.56 6.01
N SER A 115 -32.52 1.84 5.77
CA SER A 115 -32.75 0.58 6.47
C SER A 115 -31.77 -0.49 5.95
N ALA A 116 -31.53 -1.54 6.73
CA ALA A 116 -30.62 -2.61 6.33
C ALA A 116 -31.03 -3.26 4.99
N ASP A 117 -32.34 -3.34 4.73
CA ASP A 117 -32.91 -3.95 3.51
C ASP A 117 -32.70 -3.09 2.25
N ASP A 118 -32.53 -1.76 2.42
CA ASP A 118 -32.28 -0.81 1.32
C ASP A 118 -30.79 -0.72 0.94
N ALA A 119 -29.90 -1.14 1.85
CA ALA A 119 -28.46 -1.09 1.62
C ALA A 119 -27.97 -2.17 0.65
N GLU A 120 -28.62 -3.34 0.64
CA GLU A 120 -28.22 -4.50 -0.18
C GLU A 120 -28.60 -4.35 -1.65
N GLN A 121 -29.63 -3.55 -1.98
CA GLN A 121 -30.14 -3.36 -3.34
C GLN A 121 -29.40 -2.28 -4.15
N THR A 122 -28.42 -1.58 -3.56
CA THR A 122 -27.66 -0.50 -4.23
C THR A 122 -26.19 -0.87 -4.50
N SER A 123 -25.79 -2.12 -4.25
CA SER A 123 -24.45 -2.59 -4.66
C SER A 123 -24.46 -3.00 -6.14
N PRO A 124 -23.52 -2.51 -6.96
CA PRO A 124 -23.41 -2.87 -8.37
C PRO A 124 -23.03 -4.35 -8.59
#